data_AF-A0A925I9L0-F1
#
_entry.id   AF-A0A925I9L0-F1
#
_cell.length_a   1.000
_cell.length_b   1.000
_cell.length_c   1.000
_cell.angle_alpha   90.00
_cell.angle_beta   90.00
_cell.angle_gamma   90.00
#
_symmetry.space_group_name_H-M   'P 1'
#
loop_
_entity.id
_entity.type
_entity.pdbx_description
1 polymer ?
#
loop_
_entity_poly.entity_id
_entity_poly.type
_entity_poly.pdbx_seq_one_letter_code
_entity_poly.pdbx_strand_id
1 'polypeptide(L)'
;MNIIDTKIDLIKKNLIDNGNYMWDENLQRFVHEILGSQVELNYLDMFALHKVPLNKKYQPEIKDMDKWYKDNLSIINKHKHRRQIVYFNDTDFKKRMQCISLFQRIDTTLIIYQRSGDTAKMLDDFNFFTYIAYQYFSDVINTIKIFYGSLHTETETGN
;
A
#
# COMPACT_ATOMS: atom_id res chain seq x y z
N MET A 1 -15.51 -11.12 12.98
CA MET A 1 -14.70 -9.93 12.64
C MET A 1 -13.43 -10.43 11.96
N ASN A 2 -13.11 -9.96 10.75
CA ASN A 2 -11.91 -10.41 10.02
C ASN A 2 -10.65 -9.90 10.76
N ILE A 3 -9.55 -10.66 10.76
CA ILE A 3 -8.27 -10.24 11.34
C ILE A 3 -7.81 -8.91 10.73
N ILE A 4 -8.09 -8.71 9.44
CA ILE A 4 -7.78 -7.46 8.73
C ILE A 4 -8.61 -6.29 9.25
N ASP A 5 -9.92 -6.47 9.45
CA ASP A 5 -10.78 -5.41 9.99
C ASP A 5 -10.29 -4.98 11.39
N THR A 6 -9.92 -5.97 12.22
CA THR A 6 -9.35 -5.71 13.56
C THR A 6 -8.07 -4.89 13.47
N LYS A 7 -7.20 -5.16 12.49
CA LYS A 7 -5.96 -4.41 12.29
C LYS A 7 -6.25 -2.98 11.81
N ILE A 8 -7.19 -2.79 10.89
CA ILE A 8 -7.60 -1.46 10.42
C ILE A 8 -8.20 -0.65 11.57
N ASP A 9 -9.06 -1.26 12.40
CA ASP A 9 -9.68 -0.60 13.55
C ASP A 9 -8.63 -0.17 14.59
N LEU A 10 -7.61 -1.00 14.82
CA LEU A 10 -6.48 -0.63 15.68
C LEU A 10 -5.68 0.55 15.11
N ILE A 11 -5.44 0.59 13.79
CA ILE A 11 -4.76 1.70 13.14
C ILE A 11 -5.58 2.99 13.26
N LYS A 12 -6.90 2.91 13.03
CA LYS A 12 -7.82 4.05 13.20
C LYS A 12 -7.84 4.54 14.65
N LYS A 13 -7.91 3.63 15.61
CA LYS A 13 -7.83 3.98 17.04
C LYS A 13 -6.50 4.66 17.36
N ASN A 14 -5.39 4.13 16.86
CA ASN A 14 -4.07 4.72 17.08
C ASN A 14 -3.95 6.12 16.47
N LEU A 15 -4.54 6.33 15.28
CA LEU A 15 -4.66 7.66 14.68
C LEU A 15 -5.48 8.59 15.57
N ILE A 16 -6.61 8.13 16.11
CA ILE A 16 -7.44 8.94 17.02
C ILE A 16 -6.68 9.31 18.30
N ASP A 17 -5.97 8.34 18.88
CA ASP A 17 -5.29 8.51 20.17
C ASP A 17 -4.00 9.34 20.05
N ASN A 18 -3.30 9.30 18.90
CA ASN A 18 -1.95 9.88 18.74
C ASN A 18 -1.79 10.86 17.57
N GLY A 19 -2.79 10.99 16.71
CA GLY A 19 -2.76 11.91 15.57
C GLY A 19 -2.98 13.36 15.99
N ASN A 20 -2.60 14.28 15.12
CA ASN A 20 -2.84 15.71 15.27
C ASN A 20 -3.90 16.18 14.30
N TYR A 21 -4.76 17.10 14.74
CA TYR A 21 -5.67 17.81 13.83
C TYR A 21 -4.90 18.89 13.08
N MET A 22 -5.09 18.93 11.76
CA MET A 22 -4.50 19.96 10.91
C MET A 22 -5.44 20.36 9.78
N TRP A 23 -5.29 21.59 9.30
CA TRP A 23 -5.94 22.07 8.09
C TRP A 23 -5.08 21.73 6.88
N ASP A 24 -5.59 20.92 5.95
CA ASP A 24 -4.93 20.66 4.67
C ASP A 24 -5.34 21.72 3.64
N GLU A 25 -4.43 22.66 3.35
CA GLU A 25 -4.65 23.73 2.38
C GLU A 25 -4.83 23.23 0.94
N ASN A 26 -4.29 22.07 0.57
CA ASN A 26 -4.45 21.53 -0.78
C ASN A 26 -5.84 20.92 -0.97
N LEU A 27 -6.36 20.27 0.07
CA LEU A 27 -7.66 19.59 0.04
C LEU A 27 -8.80 20.43 0.63
N GLN A 28 -8.48 21.60 1.20
CA GLN A 28 -9.40 22.54 1.83
C GLN A 28 -10.29 21.87 2.89
N ARG A 29 -9.67 21.08 3.78
CA ARG A 29 -10.38 20.30 4.80
C ARG A 29 -9.55 20.07 6.06
N PHE A 30 -10.23 19.85 7.19
CA PHE A 30 -9.59 19.35 8.40
C PHE A 30 -9.33 17.85 8.28
N VAL A 31 -8.11 17.45 8.62
CA VAL A 31 -7.70 16.05 8.67
C VAL A 31 -7.10 15.74 10.03
N HIS A 32 -7.35 14.52 10.50
CA HIS A 32 -6.63 13.96 11.64
C HIS A 32 -5.51 13.10 11.09
N GLU A 33 -4.25 13.44 11.41
CA GLU A 33 -3.06 12.86 10.77
C GLU A 33 -1.99 12.41 11.78
N ILE A 34 -1.33 11.30 11.49
CA ILE A 34 -0.09 10.88 12.15
C ILE A 34 1.03 10.73 11.11
N LEU A 35 2.20 11.30 11.40
CA LEU A 35 3.37 11.24 10.53
C LEU A 35 4.19 9.98 10.77
N GLY A 36 4.85 9.47 9.74
CA GLY A 36 5.84 8.39 9.85
C GLY A 36 5.29 7.07 10.40
N SER A 37 4.08 6.69 9.99
CA SER A 37 3.44 5.44 10.40
C SER A 37 3.87 4.27 9.53
N GLN A 38 3.74 3.05 10.08
CA GLN A 38 3.99 1.83 9.33
C GLN A 38 2.95 0.76 9.64
N VAL A 39 2.68 -0.08 8.65
CA VAL A 39 1.85 -1.28 8.79
C VAL A 39 2.61 -2.46 8.21
N GLU A 40 2.54 -3.59 8.89
CA GLU A 40 3.05 -4.86 8.40
C GLU A 40 1.89 -5.81 8.13
N LEU A 41 1.87 -6.42 6.95
CA LEU A 41 1.00 -7.53 6.58
C LEU A 41 1.86 -8.78 6.53
N ASN A 42 1.60 -9.74 7.42
CA ASN A 42 2.29 -11.01 7.43
C ASN A 42 1.63 -11.99 6.44
N TYR A 43 2.19 -13.20 6.34
CA TYR A 43 1.67 -14.24 5.45
C TYR A 43 0.18 -14.55 5.64
N LEU A 44 -0.32 -14.61 6.89
CA LEU A 44 -1.72 -14.90 7.17
C LEU A 44 -2.64 -13.75 6.76
N ASP A 45 -2.21 -12.51 7.00
CA ASP A 45 -2.91 -11.31 6.55
C ASP A 45 -3.04 -11.32 5.01
N MET A 46 -1.92 -11.57 4.34
CA MET A 46 -1.85 -11.66 2.88
C MET A 46 -2.73 -12.79 2.35
N PHE A 47 -2.73 -13.97 2.97
CA PHE A 47 -3.58 -15.07 2.55
C PHE A 47 -5.08 -14.76 2.70
N ALA A 48 -5.47 -14.05 3.75
CA ALA A 48 -6.86 -13.61 3.94
C ALA A 48 -7.27 -12.56 2.89
N LEU A 49 -6.40 -11.59 2.62
CA LEU A 49 -6.62 -10.50 1.66
C LEU A 49 -6.67 -10.99 0.22
N HIS A 50 -5.83 -11.95 -0.18
CA HIS A 50 -5.79 -12.45 -1.55
C HIS A 50 -7.11 -13.09 -2.03
N LYS A 51 -7.95 -13.54 -1.09
CA LYS A 51 -9.28 -14.09 -1.40
C LYS A 51 -10.32 -13.01 -1.70
N VAL A 52 -10.04 -11.75 -1.38
CA VAL A 52 -10.94 -10.63 -1.61
C VAL A 52 -10.79 -10.18 -3.07
N PRO A 53 -11.87 -10.17 -3.88
CA PRO A 53 -11.79 -9.70 -5.26
C PRO A 53 -11.25 -8.28 -5.34
N LEU A 54 -10.29 -8.05 -6.23
CA LEU A 54 -9.74 -6.72 -6.43
C LEU A 54 -10.80 -5.80 -7.06
N ASN A 55 -10.91 -4.57 -6.55
CA ASN A 55 -11.80 -3.57 -7.11
C ASN A 55 -11.45 -3.29 -8.59
N LYS A 56 -12.46 -3.30 -9.47
CA LYS A 56 -12.29 -3.09 -10.92
C LYS A 56 -11.61 -1.77 -11.28
N LYS A 57 -11.66 -0.76 -10.39
CA LYS A 57 -10.95 0.50 -10.59
C LYS A 57 -9.44 0.32 -10.79
N TYR A 58 -8.86 -0.76 -10.26
CA TYR A 58 -7.42 -1.06 -10.33
C TYR A 58 -7.00 -1.86 -11.58
N GLN A 59 -7.92 -2.19 -12.50
CA GLN A 59 -7.61 -2.97 -13.71
C GLN A 59 -6.55 -2.30 -14.62
N PRO A 60 -6.58 -0.98 -14.84
CA PRO A 60 -5.50 -0.30 -15.56
C PRO A 60 -4.12 -0.50 -14.90
N GLU A 61 -4.05 -0.39 -13.58
CA GLU A 61 -2.83 -0.49 -12.78
C GLU A 61 -2.25 -1.91 -12.84
N ILE A 62 -3.13 -2.94 -12.83
CA ILE A 62 -2.71 -4.33 -13.05
C ILE A 62 -2.11 -4.49 -14.45
N LYS A 63 -2.73 -3.90 -15.47
CA LYS A 63 -2.24 -4.01 -16.85
C LYS A 63 -0.86 -3.37 -17.01
N ASP A 64 -0.63 -2.22 -16.37
CA ASP A 64 0.65 -1.53 -16.40
C ASP A 64 1.72 -2.32 -15.62
N MET A 65 1.35 -2.87 -14.46
CA MET A 65 2.21 -3.78 -13.69
C MET A 65 2.57 -5.05 -14.48
N ASP A 66 1.60 -5.67 -15.15
CA ASP A 66 1.79 -6.85 -15.99
C ASP A 66 2.81 -6.59 -17.10
N LYS A 67 2.66 -5.46 -17.79
CA LYS A 67 3.59 -5.04 -18.85
C LYS A 67 4.98 -4.83 -18.26
N TRP A 68 5.09 -4.04 -17.20
CA TRP A 68 6.36 -3.76 -16.54
C TRP A 68 7.06 -5.05 -16.06
N TYR A 69 6.33 -5.95 -15.41
CA TYR A 69 6.88 -7.21 -14.90
C TYR A 69 7.42 -8.09 -16.03
N LYS A 70 6.65 -8.23 -17.13
CA LYS A 70 7.08 -8.99 -18.32
C LYS A 70 8.32 -8.39 -18.97
N ASP A 71 8.36 -7.07 -19.13
CA ASP A 71 9.49 -6.36 -19.73
C ASP A 71 10.79 -6.51 -18.90
N ASN A 72 10.66 -6.76 -17.60
CA ASN A 72 11.79 -6.88 -16.67
C ASN A 72 12.06 -8.32 -16.19
N LEU A 73 11.34 -9.32 -16.71
CA LEU A 73 11.35 -10.70 -16.20
C LEU A 73 12.74 -11.34 -16.22
N SER A 74 13.53 -11.08 -17.27
CA SER A 74 14.90 -11.60 -17.41
C SER A 74 15.83 -11.10 -16.31
N ILE A 75 15.71 -9.83 -15.93
CA ILE A 75 16.46 -9.19 -14.84
C ILE A 75 15.97 -9.72 -13.50
N ILE A 76 14.64 -9.84 -13.33
CA ILE A 76 14.03 -10.34 -12.09
C ILE A 76 14.52 -11.76 -11.79
N ASN A 77 14.47 -12.65 -12.79
CA ASN A 77 14.85 -14.05 -12.64
C ASN A 77 16.36 -14.22 -12.40
N LYS A 78 17.21 -13.44 -13.07
CA LYS A 78 18.67 -13.46 -12.85
C LYS A 78 19.06 -13.07 -11.41
N HIS A 79 18.20 -12.31 -10.74
CA HIS A 79 18.48 -11.72 -9.43
C HIS A 79 17.42 -12.07 -8.38
N LYS A 80 16.74 -13.21 -8.54
CA LYS A 80 15.63 -13.64 -7.66
C LYS A 80 15.99 -13.64 -6.16
N HIS A 81 17.26 -13.84 -5.81
CA HIS A 81 17.78 -13.86 -4.44
C HIS A 81 18.61 -12.62 -4.06
N ARG A 82 18.56 -11.53 -4.84
CA ARG A 82 19.25 -10.27 -4.51
C ARG A 82 18.23 -9.18 -4.18
N ARG A 83 18.65 -8.20 -3.38
CA ARG A 83 17.89 -6.96 -3.11
C ARG A 83 17.49 -6.32 -4.44
N GLN A 84 16.18 -6.25 -4.72
CA GLN A 84 15.66 -5.70 -5.97
C GLN A 84 14.90 -4.42 -5.68
N ILE A 85 15.37 -3.32 -6.26
CA ILE A 85 14.65 -2.06 -6.23
C ILE A 85 13.75 -2.00 -7.45
N VAL A 86 12.43 -2.06 -7.21
CA VAL A 86 11.42 -1.98 -8.26
C VAL A 86 10.95 -0.52 -8.33
N TYR A 87 11.68 0.31 -9.07
CA TYR A 87 11.25 1.69 -9.23
C TYR A 87 10.01 1.75 -10.13
N PHE A 88 8.82 1.92 -9.53
CA PHE A 88 7.64 2.41 -10.25
C PHE A 88 7.79 3.91 -10.47
N ASN A 89 8.66 4.27 -11.42
CA ASN A 89 8.88 5.66 -11.79
C ASN A 89 8.18 6.03 -13.10
N ASP A 90 7.14 5.29 -13.49
CA ASP A 90 6.31 5.69 -14.62
C ASP A 90 5.40 6.85 -14.20
N THR A 91 5.49 7.95 -14.95
CA THR A 91 4.61 9.10 -14.89
C THR A 91 3.12 8.73 -14.88
N ASP A 92 2.71 7.63 -15.51
CA ASP A 92 1.31 7.21 -15.54
C ASP A 92 0.88 6.41 -14.30
N PHE A 93 1.79 5.62 -13.71
CA PHE A 93 1.54 4.98 -12.42
C PHE A 93 1.44 6.02 -11.30
N LYS A 94 2.33 7.03 -11.31
CA LYS A 94 2.25 8.17 -10.39
C LYS A 94 0.95 8.97 -10.54
N LYS A 95 0.35 9.08 -11.73
CA LYS A 95 -0.92 9.82 -11.89
C LYS A 95 -2.10 9.15 -11.19
N ARG A 96 -2.08 7.82 -11.03
CA ARG A 96 -3.19 7.03 -10.47
C ARG A 96 -2.94 6.55 -9.04
N MET A 97 -1.68 6.26 -8.70
CA MET A 97 -1.20 5.93 -7.36
C MET A 97 -0.29 7.06 -6.85
N GLN A 98 -0.79 8.31 -6.89
CA GLN A 98 -0.03 9.54 -6.56
C GLN A 98 0.66 9.53 -5.19
N CYS A 99 0.19 8.66 -4.30
CA CYS A 99 0.79 8.51 -2.99
C CYS A 99 1.96 7.54 -2.97
N ILE A 100 2.10 6.55 -3.86
CA ILE A 100 3.21 5.58 -3.81
C ILE A 100 4.50 6.22 -4.31
N SER A 101 5.49 6.34 -3.43
CA SER A 101 6.82 6.89 -3.77
C SER A 101 7.91 5.82 -3.91
N LEU A 102 7.73 4.64 -3.31
CA LEU A 102 8.66 3.52 -3.43
C LEU A 102 7.90 2.19 -3.42
N PHE A 103 8.41 1.26 -4.21
CA PHE A 103 8.04 -0.14 -4.14
C PHE A 103 9.32 -0.96 -4.28
N GLN A 104 9.64 -1.81 -3.32
CA GLN A 104 10.96 -2.44 -3.27
C GLN A 104 10.85 -3.83 -2.66
N ARG A 105 11.52 -4.80 -3.27
CA ARG A 105 11.66 -6.12 -2.67
C ARG A 105 13.01 -6.27 -2.00
N ILE A 106 13.00 -6.60 -0.72
CA ILE A 106 14.19 -6.96 0.05
C ILE A 106 13.96 -8.34 0.63
N ASP A 107 14.73 -9.32 0.15
CA ASP A 107 14.59 -10.73 0.53
C ASP A 107 13.15 -11.22 0.34
N THR A 108 12.47 -11.59 1.44
CA THR A 108 11.07 -12.05 1.46
C THR A 108 10.07 -10.93 1.81
N THR A 109 10.54 -9.69 1.95
CA THR A 109 9.71 -8.54 2.31
C THR A 109 9.49 -7.63 1.11
N LEU A 110 8.24 -7.30 0.86
CA LEU A 110 7.86 -6.22 -0.04
C LEU A 110 7.70 -4.93 0.76
N ILE A 111 8.48 -3.92 0.44
CA ILE A 111 8.47 -2.60 1.06
C ILE A 111 7.76 -1.62 0.15
N ILE A 112 6.77 -0.93 0.69
CA ILE A 112 5.99 0.07 -0.02
C ILE A 112 6.07 1.35 0.77
N TYR A 113 6.41 2.45 0.12
CA TYR A 113 6.33 3.77 0.73
C TYR A 113 5.23 4.56 0.06
N GLN A 114 4.26 5.01 0.85
CA GLN A 114 3.22 5.94 0.48
C GLN A 114 3.51 7.30 1.14
N ARG A 115 3.57 8.39 0.37
CA ARG A 115 3.65 9.77 0.86
C ARG A 115 2.50 10.07 1.81
N SER A 116 1.30 9.59 1.49
CA SER A 116 0.12 9.73 2.34
C SER A 116 -0.82 8.52 2.19
N GLY A 117 -1.57 8.17 3.25
CA GLY A 117 -2.55 7.10 3.24
C GLY A 117 -3.85 7.50 3.95
N ASP A 118 -4.97 7.05 3.39
CA ASP A 118 -6.32 7.29 3.93
C ASP A 118 -6.84 6.01 4.59
N THR A 119 -7.12 6.10 5.89
CA THR A 119 -7.63 4.97 6.69
C THR A 119 -8.98 4.42 6.20
N ALA A 120 -9.79 5.19 5.47
CA ALA A 120 -11.03 4.73 4.87
C ALA A 120 -10.79 3.83 3.64
N LYS A 121 -9.67 4.01 2.94
CA LYS A 121 -9.29 3.24 1.73
C LYS A 121 -8.26 2.16 2.00
N MET A 122 -7.82 2.02 3.25
CA MET A 122 -6.71 1.15 3.63
C MET A 122 -6.92 -0.33 3.29
N LEU A 123 -8.16 -0.84 3.40
CA LEU A 123 -8.47 -2.22 3.01
C LEU A 123 -8.24 -2.46 1.51
N ASP A 124 -8.65 -1.51 0.68
CA ASP A 124 -8.45 -1.57 -0.78
C ASP A 124 -6.95 -1.56 -1.11
N ASP A 125 -6.17 -0.69 -0.44
CA ASP A 125 -4.72 -0.62 -0.61
C ASP A 125 -4.04 -1.93 -0.18
N PHE A 126 -4.41 -2.49 0.97
CA PHE A 126 -3.88 -3.77 1.45
C PHE A 126 -4.20 -4.92 0.49
N ASN A 127 -5.44 -4.96 -0.03
CA ASN A 127 -5.83 -5.95 -1.00
C ASN A 127 -5.04 -5.79 -2.31
N PHE A 128 -4.88 -4.55 -2.80
CA PHE A 128 -4.09 -4.27 -3.99
C PHE A 128 -2.63 -4.72 -3.83
N PHE A 129 -1.94 -4.34 -2.76
CA PHE A 129 -0.55 -4.73 -2.55
C PHE A 129 -0.37 -6.24 -2.37
N THR A 130 -1.32 -6.88 -1.68
CA THR A 130 -1.36 -8.33 -1.56
C THR A 130 -1.55 -9.01 -2.91
N TYR A 131 -2.44 -8.49 -3.76
CA TYR A 131 -2.65 -9.00 -5.11
C TYR A 131 -1.36 -8.93 -5.94
N ILE A 132 -0.66 -7.79 -5.94
CA ILE A 132 0.63 -7.64 -6.62
C ILE A 132 1.66 -8.63 -6.06
N ALA A 133 1.76 -8.75 -4.73
CA ALA A 133 2.68 -9.68 -4.10
C ALA A 133 2.43 -11.14 -4.53
N TYR A 134 1.18 -11.59 -4.53
CA TYR A 134 0.83 -12.95 -4.95
C TYR A 134 0.99 -13.17 -6.46
N GLN A 135 0.53 -12.23 -7.27
CA GLN A 135 0.52 -12.39 -8.73
C GLN A 135 1.94 -12.46 -9.31
N TYR A 136 2.89 -11.70 -8.76
CA TYR A 136 4.22 -11.55 -9.34
C TYR A 136 5.34 -12.13 -8.48
N PHE A 137 5.11 -12.33 -7.18
CA PHE A 137 6.18 -12.69 -6.23
C PHE A 137 5.74 -13.74 -5.19
N SER A 138 4.67 -14.52 -5.46
CA SER A 138 4.04 -15.45 -4.50
C SER A 138 4.99 -16.50 -3.91
N ASP A 139 6.04 -16.84 -4.64
CA ASP A 139 7.03 -17.84 -4.26
C ASP A 139 8.16 -17.29 -3.40
N VAL A 140 8.21 -15.97 -3.17
CA VAL A 140 9.30 -15.33 -2.41
C VAL A 140 8.80 -14.40 -1.29
N ILE A 141 7.65 -13.75 -1.44
CA ILE A 141 7.17 -12.76 -0.46
C ILE A 141 6.34 -13.41 0.65
N ASN A 142 6.72 -13.16 1.90
CA ASN A 142 5.99 -13.57 3.09
C ASN A 142 5.50 -12.39 3.94
N THR A 143 5.97 -11.18 3.64
CA THR A 143 5.68 -9.97 4.41
C THR A 143 5.56 -8.77 3.48
N ILE A 144 4.58 -7.91 3.73
CA ILE A 144 4.49 -6.57 3.13
C ILE A 144 4.63 -5.55 4.25
N LYS A 145 5.60 -4.63 4.15
CA LYS A 145 5.73 -3.47 5.03
C LYS A 145 5.34 -2.23 4.26
N ILE A 146 4.36 -1.49 4.76
CA ILE A 146 3.84 -0.27 4.16
C ILE A 146 4.21 0.88 5.09
N PHE A 147 4.99 1.82 4.59
CA PHE A 147 5.39 3.04 5.27
C PHE A 147 4.55 4.19 4.75
N TYR A 148 3.97 4.94 5.67
CA TYR A 148 3.20 6.15 5.38
C TYR A 148 3.99 7.36 5.84
N GLY A 149 4.34 8.25 4.91
CA GLY A 149 4.85 9.58 5.23
C GLY A 149 3.86 10.31 6.12
N SER A 150 2.58 10.21 5.75
CA SER A 150 1.48 10.56 6.63
C SER A 150 0.30 9.60 6.50
N LEU A 151 -0.40 9.35 7.60
CA LEU A 151 -1.63 8.57 7.63
C LEU A 151 -2.74 9.44 8.20
N HIS A 152 -3.87 9.52 7.51
CA HIS A 152 -4.95 10.41 7.90
C HIS A 152 -6.33 9.77 7.81
N THR A 153 -7.29 10.44 8.44
CA THR A 153 -8.72 10.23 8.22
C THR A 153 -9.38 11.58 8.02
N GLU A 154 -10.38 11.60 7.14
CA GLU A 154 -11.20 12.78 6.91
C GLU A 154 -12.20 12.88 8.06
N THR A 155 -12.23 14.02 8.73
CA THR A 155 -13.32 14.33 9.66
C THR A 155 -14.37 15.12 8.91
N GLU A 156 -15.65 14.76 9.06
CA GLU A 156 -16.75 15.60 8.60
C GLU A 156 -16.52 17.02 9.14
N THR A 157 -16.52 17.99 8.23
CA THR A 157 -16.28 19.40 8.50
C THR A 157 -17.04 19.83 9.74
N GLY A 158 -16.33 20.33 10.76
CA GLY A 158 -16.93 20.97 11.91
C GLY A 158 -17.77 22.15 11.42
N ASN A 159 -19.09 22.01 11.50
CA ASN A 159 -20.01 23.12 11.59
C ASN A 159 -20.15 23.53 13.05
#